data_AF-A0A9D7R6X3-F1
#
_entry.id   AF-A0A9D7R6X3-F1
#
_cell.length_a   1.000
_cell.length_b   1.000
_cell.length_c   1.000
_cell.angle_alpha   90.00
_cell.angle_beta   90.00
_cell.angle_gamma   90.00
#
_symmetry.space_group_name_H-M   'P 1'
#
loop_
_entity.id
_entity.type
_entity.pdbx_description
1 polymer ?
#
loop_
_entity_poly.entity_id
_entity_poly.type
_entity_poly.pdbx_seq_one_letter_code
_entity_poly.pdbx_strand_id
1 'polypeptide(L)'
;MQTDIHGVLQKRLNDFDFAVVTTLYICFEYWIWKQNSVTSLSISSNGNLLDKGLTKIAHEGGRAHGLLNVTPSDFFSLELRIPGFIEQEAIAKVINKADKDLRIVKTKLQLLKKQKRGLMEVLLAGRRRLNNGER
;
A
#
# COMPACT_ATOMS: atom_id res chain seq x y z
N MET A 1 -3.11 26.38 16.34
CA MET A 1 -4.08 25.48 16.99
C MET A 1 -3.48 24.10 16.94
N GLN A 2 -3.14 23.58 18.11
CA GLN A 2 -2.42 22.34 18.29
C GLN A 2 -3.49 21.22 18.25
N THR A 3 -3.36 20.28 17.31
CA THR A 3 -4.37 19.22 17.09
C THR A 3 -3.75 17.91 17.53
N ASP A 4 -4.22 17.42 18.67
CA ASP A 4 -3.80 16.17 19.27
C ASP A 4 -4.45 15.05 18.46
N ILE A 5 -3.65 14.31 17.68
CA ILE A 5 -4.14 13.18 16.90
C ILE A 5 -3.65 11.92 17.60
N HIS A 6 -4.59 11.22 18.25
CA HIS A 6 -4.34 9.88 18.78
C HIS A 6 -4.25 8.88 17.62
N GLY A 7 -3.15 8.12 17.57
CA GLY A 7 -2.85 7.19 16.49
C GLY A 7 -2.65 5.76 16.98
N VAL A 8 -2.98 4.81 16.11
CA VAL A 8 -2.55 3.41 16.21
C VAL A 8 -1.79 3.10 14.93
N LEU A 9 -0.59 2.52 15.05
CA LEU A 9 0.11 2.01 13.87
C LEU A 9 -0.52 0.69 13.45
N GLN A 10 -1.34 0.76 12.40
CA GLN A 10 -1.92 -0.40 11.78
C GLN A 10 -1.56 -0.41 10.29
N LYS A 11 -1.19 -1.58 9.79
CA LYS A 11 -1.04 -1.77 8.34
C LYS A 11 -2.39 -1.51 7.68
N ARG A 12 -2.41 -0.55 6.74
CA ARG A 12 -3.62 -0.23 5.99
C ARG A 12 -4.06 -1.44 5.16
N LEU A 13 -5.33 -1.80 5.28
CA LEU A 13 -5.93 -2.88 4.52
C LEU A 13 -6.44 -2.32 3.19
N ASN A 14 -5.64 -2.45 2.13
CA ASN A 14 -6.02 -1.97 0.79
C ASN A 14 -6.69 -3.05 -0.06
N ASP A 15 -6.43 -4.32 0.23
CA ASP A 15 -6.80 -5.45 -0.62
C ASP A 15 -7.92 -6.33 -0.04
N PHE A 16 -8.38 -6.04 1.18
CA PHE A 16 -9.43 -6.81 1.87
C PHE A 16 -10.41 -5.87 2.58
N ASP A 17 -11.65 -6.29 2.72
CA ASP A 17 -12.71 -5.49 3.36
C ASP A 17 -12.61 -5.51 4.89
N PHE A 18 -12.09 -6.58 5.46
CA PHE A 18 -12.01 -6.80 6.91
C PHE A 18 -10.70 -7.49 7.30
N ALA A 19 -10.19 -7.16 8.49
CA ALA A 19 -9.10 -7.89 9.14
C ALA A 19 -9.51 -8.26 10.56
N VAL A 20 -9.17 -9.47 10.98
CA VAL A 20 -9.20 -9.84 12.40
C VAL A 20 -7.95 -9.24 13.03
N VAL A 21 -8.12 -8.44 14.07
CA VAL A 21 -6.98 -7.85 14.78
C VAL A 21 -6.95 -8.31 16.23
N THR A 22 -5.75 -8.57 16.71
CA THR A 22 -5.49 -8.92 18.11
C THR A 22 -5.88 -7.75 19.01
N THR A 23 -6.36 -8.06 20.23
CA THR A 23 -6.80 -7.04 21.20
C THR A 23 -5.64 -6.21 21.80
N LEU A 24 -4.40 -6.58 21.53
CA LEU A 24 -3.22 -5.92 22.08
C LEU A 24 -2.69 -4.84 21.13
N TYR A 25 -3.01 -3.58 21.43
CA TYR A 25 -2.45 -2.42 20.74
C TYR A 25 -1.73 -1.50 21.72
N ILE A 26 -0.64 -0.91 21.24
CA ILE A 26 -0.03 0.25 21.88
C ILE A 26 -0.59 1.48 21.16
N CYS A 27 -1.48 2.19 21.82
CA CYS A 27 -1.99 3.47 21.36
C CYS A 27 -1.01 4.56 21.78
N PHE A 28 -0.70 5.50 20.89
CA PHE A 28 0.16 6.63 21.21
C PHE A 28 -0.28 7.88 20.46
N GLU A 29 0.07 9.02 21.02
CA GLU A 29 -0.17 10.30 20.38
C GLU A 29 1.06 10.73 19.61
N TYR A 30 0.86 11.42 18.49
CA TYR A 30 1.96 11.99 17.73
C TYR A 30 1.72 13.46 17.42
N TRP A 31 2.80 14.22 17.53
CA TRP A 31 2.79 15.66 17.31
C TRP A 31 3.23 16.00 15.89
N ILE A 32 2.30 16.35 14.99
CA ILE A 32 2.67 17.02 13.74
C ILE A 32 2.78 18.51 13.98
N TRP A 33 3.99 19.05 13.83
CA TRP A 33 4.19 20.48 13.72
C TRP A 33 3.94 20.91 12.26
N LYS A 34 2.84 21.66 12.04
CA LYS A 34 2.25 22.16 10.77
C LYS A 34 1.35 21.17 9.99
N GLN A 35 0.07 21.56 9.90
CA GLN A 35 -0.87 21.09 8.89
C GLN A 35 -0.28 21.25 7.49
N ASN A 36 -0.30 20.19 6.68
CA ASN A 36 -0.88 20.20 5.34
C ASN A 36 -0.91 18.77 4.78
N SER A 37 -2.13 18.30 4.55
CA SER A 37 -2.51 17.02 3.92
C SER A 37 -2.06 15.74 4.65
N VAL A 38 -3.02 15.19 5.39
CA VAL A 38 -3.11 13.81 5.95
C VAL A 38 -2.84 12.70 4.88
N THR A 39 -2.67 13.06 3.61
CA THR A 39 -2.48 12.16 2.49
C THR A 39 -1.03 11.65 2.31
N SER A 40 -0.01 12.31 2.88
CA SER A 40 1.40 11.92 2.62
C SER A 40 1.89 10.69 3.39
N LEU A 41 1.25 10.32 4.51
CA LEU A 41 1.71 9.21 5.36
C LEU A 41 1.22 7.82 4.91
N SER A 42 0.36 7.75 3.90
CA SER A 42 -0.09 6.44 3.38
C SER A 42 0.95 5.79 2.45
N ILE A 43 1.77 6.60 1.77
CA ILE A 43 2.81 6.11 0.84
C ILE A 43 4.00 5.51 1.59
N SER A 44 4.24 5.91 2.84
CA SER A 44 5.30 5.34 3.68
C SER A 44 4.92 4.02 4.37
N SER A 45 3.65 3.62 4.37
CA SER A 45 3.18 2.42 5.09
C SER A 45 3.56 1.09 4.41
N ASN A 46 4.03 1.12 3.16
CA ASN A 46 4.65 -0.01 2.48
C ASN A 46 6.19 0.10 2.44
N GLY A 47 6.73 1.21 2.92
CA GLY A 47 8.17 1.35 3.13
C GLY A 47 8.53 0.69 4.44
N ASN A 48 9.48 -0.22 4.39
CA ASN A 48 10.15 -0.83 5.54
C ASN A 48 11.03 0.21 6.29
N LEU A 49 10.45 1.38 6.56
CA LEU A 49 11.13 2.56 7.12
C LEU A 49 11.52 2.30 8.57
N LEU A 50 10.67 1.58 9.29
CA LEU A 50 10.92 1.13 10.64
C LEU A 50 11.81 -0.11 10.69
N ASP A 51 11.82 -0.97 9.67
CA ASP A 51 12.55 -2.25 9.69
C ASP A 51 14.02 -2.08 10.08
N LYS A 52 14.72 -1.11 9.47
CA LYS A 52 16.15 -0.88 9.80
C LYS A 52 16.39 -0.54 11.26
N GLY A 53 15.42 0.15 11.89
CA GLY A 53 15.44 0.46 13.32
C GLY A 53 15.00 -0.73 14.16
N LEU A 54 13.87 -1.34 13.79
CA LEU A 54 13.28 -2.50 14.45
C LEU A 54 14.26 -3.67 14.53
N THR A 55 14.97 -4.02 13.46
CA THR A 55 15.94 -5.12 13.48
C THR A 55 17.08 -4.89 14.49
N LYS A 56 17.37 -3.64 14.87
CA LYS A 56 18.41 -3.33 15.87
C LYS A 56 17.93 -3.49 17.31
N ILE A 57 16.63 -3.28 17.55
CA ILE A 57 16.03 -3.28 18.89
C ILE A 57 15.15 -4.51 19.14
N ALA A 58 14.86 -5.28 18.10
CA ALA A 58 14.11 -6.52 18.16
C ALA A 58 15.03 -7.65 18.63
N HIS A 59 14.76 -8.17 19.81
CA HIS A 59 15.53 -9.26 20.40
C HIS A 59 14.62 -10.45 20.69
N GLU A 60 15.11 -11.66 20.45
CA GLU A 60 14.42 -12.86 20.89
C GLU A 60 14.45 -12.91 22.42
N GLY A 61 13.27 -12.95 23.04
CA GLY A 61 13.19 -13.12 24.50
C GLY A 61 13.60 -14.54 24.91
N GLY A 62 13.87 -14.76 26.20
CA GLY A 62 14.18 -16.10 26.74
C GLY A 62 13.05 -17.14 26.64
N ARG A 63 11.94 -16.80 25.97
CA ARG A 63 10.89 -17.73 25.60
C ARG A 63 11.30 -18.29 24.23
N ALA A 64 11.74 -19.55 24.20
CA ALA A 64 12.32 -20.24 23.03
C ALA A 64 11.30 -20.55 21.91
N HIS A 65 10.67 -19.51 21.37
CA HIS A 65 9.58 -19.60 20.40
C HIS A 65 9.70 -18.58 19.26
N GLY A 66 10.86 -17.92 19.10
CA GLY A 66 11.14 -17.05 17.94
C GLY A 66 10.36 -15.73 17.90
N LEU A 67 9.61 -15.39 18.95
CA LEU A 67 8.93 -14.09 19.03
C LEU A 67 9.93 -13.01 19.44
N LEU A 68 10.13 -12.05 18.54
CA LEU A 68 10.93 -10.86 18.79
C LEU A 68 10.15 -9.90 19.72
N ASN A 69 10.80 -9.47 20.79
CA ASN A 69 10.27 -8.47 21.70
C ASN A 69 10.87 -7.09 21.37
N VAL A 70 10.03 -6.06 21.45
CA VAL A 70 10.41 -4.66 21.37
C VAL A 70 9.73 -3.94 22.52
N THR A 71 10.50 -3.24 23.37
CA THR A 71 9.89 -2.45 24.45
C THR A 71 9.30 -1.15 23.88
N PRO A 72 8.27 -0.56 24.52
CA PRO A 72 7.74 0.73 24.08
C PRO A 72 8.80 1.84 24.03
N SER A 73 9.72 1.88 25.01
CA SER A 73 10.82 2.86 25.03
C SER A 73 11.75 2.71 23.83
N ASP A 74 12.11 1.47 23.48
CA ASP A 74 12.98 1.22 22.33
C ASP A 74 12.25 1.60 21.03
N PHE A 75 10.97 1.27 20.94
CA PHE A 75 10.14 1.63 19.79
C PHE A 75 10.07 3.15 19.57
N PHE A 76 9.79 3.92 20.62
CA PHE A 76 9.71 5.39 20.51
C PHE A 76 11.07 6.08 20.35
N SER A 77 12.18 5.37 20.62
CA SER A 77 13.53 5.85 20.34
C SER A 77 13.93 5.74 18.86
N LEU A 78 13.14 5.06 18.03
CA LEU A 78 13.45 4.88 16.62
C LEU A 78 13.40 6.21 15.86
N GLU A 79 14.53 6.57 15.25
CA GLU A 79 14.60 7.71 14.36
C GLU A 79 14.02 7.40 12.99
N LEU A 80 12.99 8.14 12.61
CA LEU A 80 12.40 8.11 11.27
C LEU A 80 12.99 9.22 10.42
N ARG A 81 13.74 8.86 9.38
CA ARG A 81 14.17 9.81 8.36
C ARG A 81 13.06 10.02 7.35
N ILE A 82 12.31 11.10 7.54
CA ILE A 82 11.23 11.50 6.64
C ILE A 82 11.78 12.63 5.74
N PRO A 83 11.69 12.51 4.41
CA PRO A 83 12.16 13.54 3.50
C PRO A 83 11.35 14.84 3.66
N GLY A 84 11.88 15.96 3.17
CA GLY A 84 11.18 17.24 3.21
C GLY A 84 9.87 17.21 2.42
N PHE A 85 8.94 18.11 2.73
CA PHE A 85 7.60 18.13 2.12
C PHE A 85 7.62 18.16 0.58
N ILE A 86 8.50 18.99 0.00
CA ILE A 86 8.64 19.11 -1.47
C ILE A 86 9.05 17.77 -2.09
N GLU A 87 9.97 17.06 -1.45
CA GLU A 87 10.44 15.76 -1.91
C GLU A 87 9.34 14.69 -1.73
N GLN A 88 8.60 14.71 -0.62
CA GLN A 88 7.44 13.84 -0.42
C GLN A 88 6.40 14.02 -1.52
N GLU A 89 6.07 15.26 -1.90
CA GLU A 89 5.12 15.55 -2.97
C GLU A 89 5.61 15.06 -4.32
N ALA A 90 6.90 15.28 -4.64
CA ALA A 90 7.51 14.80 -5.87
C ALA A 90 7.46 13.27 -5.96
N ILE A 91 7.83 12.57 -4.89
CA ILE A 91 7.75 11.10 -4.79
C ILE A 91 6.30 10.64 -4.98
N ALA A 92 5.36 11.24 -4.26
CA ALA A 92 3.94 10.90 -4.35
C ALA A 92 3.40 11.06 -5.77
N LYS A 93 3.77 12.13 -6.46
CA LYS A 93 3.36 12.40 -7.84
C LYS A 93 3.83 11.31 -8.80
N VAL A 94 5.08 10.85 -8.66
CA VAL A 94 5.64 9.78 -9.51
C VAL A 94 4.91 8.45 -9.26
N ILE A 95 4.75 8.07 -7.99
CA ILE A 95 4.07 6.81 -7.63
C ILE A 95 2.61 6.82 -8.09
N ASN A 96 1.87 7.90 -7.81
CA ASN A 96 0.47 8.04 -8.22
C ASN A 96 0.29 7.99 -9.75
N LYS A 97 1.25 8.55 -10.49
CA LYS A 97 1.24 8.46 -11.95
C LYS A 97 1.42 7.01 -12.42
N ALA A 98 2.40 6.29 -11.87
CA ALA A 98 2.62 4.88 -12.20
C ALA A 98 1.40 4.01 -11.86
N ASP A 99 0.77 4.24 -10.71
CA ASP A 99 -0.46 3.52 -10.33
C ASP A 99 -1.62 3.81 -11.28
N LYS A 100 -1.78 5.07 -11.70
CA LYS A 100 -2.79 5.44 -12.71
C LYS A 100 -2.55 4.72 -14.03
N ASP A 101 -1.31 4.70 -14.51
CA ASP A 101 -0.94 4.04 -15.76
C ASP A 101 -1.19 2.52 -15.66
N LEU A 102 -0.84 1.90 -14.53
CA LEU A 102 -1.11 0.50 -14.26
C LEU A 102 -2.62 0.18 -14.28
N ARG A 103 -3.46 1.04 -13.68
CA ARG A 103 -4.93 0.88 -13.71
C ARG A 103 -5.49 0.95 -15.14
N ILE A 104 -4.96 1.86 -15.96
CA ILE A 104 -5.36 1.99 -17.37
C ILE A 104 -5.01 0.72 -18.14
N VAL A 105 -3.77 0.22 -17.99
CA VAL A 105 -3.31 -1.01 -18.66
C VAL A 105 -4.14 -2.22 -18.22
N LYS A 106 -4.39 -2.38 -16.91
CA LYS A 106 -5.23 -3.47 -16.38
C LYS A 106 -6.65 -3.41 -16.95
N THR A 107 -7.26 -2.22 -17.01
CA THR A 107 -8.59 -2.02 -17.60
C THR A 107 -8.60 -2.39 -19.08
N LYS A 108 -7.62 -1.92 -19.86
CA LYS A 108 -7.50 -2.25 -21.29
C LYS A 108 -7.34 -3.76 -21.51
N LEU A 109 -6.53 -4.42 -20.69
CA LEU A 109 -6.34 -5.87 -20.73
C LEU A 109 -7.66 -6.61 -20.49
N GLN A 110 -8.45 -6.20 -19.49
CA GLN A 110 -9.76 -6.81 -19.21
C GLN A 110 -10.73 -6.61 -20.38
N LEU A 111 -10.76 -5.42 -20.97
CA LEU A 111 -11.60 -5.15 -22.14
C LEU A 111 -11.20 -6.02 -23.34
N LEU A 112 -9.91 -6.12 -23.65
CA LEU A 112 -9.40 -6.94 -24.74
C LEU A 112 -9.70 -8.43 -24.51
N LYS A 113 -9.56 -8.93 -23.27
CA LYS A 113 -9.97 -10.30 -22.92
C LYS A 113 -11.46 -10.53 -23.17
N LYS A 114 -12.32 -9.58 -22.78
CA LYS A 114 -13.76 -9.64 -23.02
C LYS A 114 -14.09 -9.61 -24.51
N GLN A 115 -13.45 -8.74 -25.28
CA GLN A 115 -13.60 -8.65 -26.74
C GLN A 115 -13.16 -9.94 -27.43
N LYS A 116 -11.99 -10.49 -27.07
CA LYS A 116 -11.49 -11.77 -27.59
C LYS A 116 -12.49 -12.90 -27.33
N ARG A 117 -13.01 -12.99 -26.11
CA ARG A 117 -14.01 -14.00 -25.75
C ARG A 117 -15.30 -13.85 -26.56
N GLY A 118 -15.86 -12.64 -26.64
CA GLY A 118 -17.06 -12.39 -27.43
C GLY A 118 -16.86 -12.68 -28.92
N LEU A 119 -15.70 -12.34 -29.48
CA LEU A 119 -15.38 -12.65 -30.87
C LEU A 119 -15.27 -14.16 -31.09
N MET A 120 -14.61 -14.90 -30.20
CA MET A 120 -14.55 -16.36 -30.26
C MET A 120 -15.94 -16.99 -30.21
N GLU A 121 -16.81 -16.54 -29.31
CA GLU A 121 -18.20 -17.02 -29.20
C GLU A 121 -19.02 -16.73 -30.46
N VAL A 122 -18.76 -15.64 -31.17
CA VAL A 122 -19.45 -15.30 -32.42
C VAL A 122 -18.93 -16.13 -33.60
N LEU A 123 -17.61 -16.29 -33.71
CA LEU A 123 -16.98 -17.01 -34.82
C LEU A 123 -17.18 -18.53 -34.71
N LEU A 124 -16.95 -19.11 -33.52
CA LEU A 124 -17.08 -20.55 -33.30
C LEU A 124 -18.54 -21.04 -33.36
N ALA A 125 -19.49 -20.19 -32.98
CA ALA A 125 -20.91 -20.48 -33.18
C ALA A 125 -21.39 -20.30 -34.64
N GLY A 126 -20.50 -19.87 -35.55
CA GLY A 126 -20.84 -19.65 -36.96
C GLY A 126 -21.77 -18.46 -37.22
N ARG A 127 -22.06 -17.64 -36.20
CA ARG A 127 -22.94 -16.46 -36.30
C ARG A 127 -22.37 -15.37 -37.20
N ARG A 128 -21.04 -15.30 -37.31
CA ARG A 128 -20.33 -14.44 -38.27
C ARG A 128 -19.23 -15.27 -38.90
N ARG A 129 -19.14 -15.22 -40.23
CA ARG A 129 -18.07 -15.86 -41.00
C ARG A 129 -17.09 -14.81 -41.49
N LEU A 130 -15.82 -15.20 -41.61
CA LEU A 130 -14.80 -14.36 -42.21
C LEU A 130 -14.91 -14.51 -43.72
N ASN A 131 -15.02 -13.40 -44.43
CA ASN A 131 -14.93 -13.42 -45.89
C ASN A 131 -13.44 -13.41 -46.22
N ASN A 132 -12.95 -14.44 -46.91
CA ASN A 132 -11.62 -14.38 -47.51
C ASN A 132 -11.68 -13.30 -48.56
N GLY A 133 -11.02 -12.16 -48.30
CA GLY A 133 -10.90 -11.07 -49.25
C GLY A 133 -9.98 -11.48 -50.39
N GLU A 134 -10.45 -12.36 -51.27
CA GLU A 134 -9.85 -12.59 -52.58
C GLU A 134 -10.43 -11.52 -53.51
N ARG A 135 -9.60 -10.52 -53.80
CA ARG A 135 -9.66 -9.71 -55.01
C ARG A 135 -8.51 -10.13 -55.89
#